data_AF-A0A7Y5MSS1-F1
#
_entry.id   AF-A0A7Y5MSS1-F1
#
_cell.length_a   1.000
_cell.length_b   1.000
_cell.length_c   1.000
_cell.angle_alpha   90.00
_cell.angle_beta   90.00
_cell.angle_gamma   90.00
#
_symmetry.space_group_name_H-M   'P 1'
#
loop_
_entity.id
_entity.type
_entity.pdbx_description
1 polymer ?
#
loop_
_entity_poly.entity_id
_entity_poly.type
_entity_poly.pdbx_seq_one_letter_code
_entity_poly.pdbx_strand_id
1 'polypeptide(L)'
;MNKSIYILFTALVLSSSLAGQEKRGYQWIMGGNSVGSGVRMNFNSTQVSIFYEQTGIKMEGSNTSMCDEEGNLLFYSNGCVIVNAMGEVMQNGDSINPGIIQNFYCPFGGSPIGQGVVAIPAPESESLYYVFNLDFDFSYLEDTSFLGVAPQRLYYQVI
;
A
#
# COMPACT_ATOMS: atom_id res chain seq x y z
N MET A 1 42.82 -28.11 -15.42
CA MET A 1 41.71 -27.13 -15.47
C MET A 1 41.85 -26.22 -14.25
N ASN A 2 41.96 -24.90 -14.44
CA ASN A 2 42.34 -23.97 -13.36
C ASN A 2 41.24 -23.86 -12.30
N LYS A 3 41.57 -24.00 -11.01
CA LYS A 3 40.63 -23.83 -9.88
C LYS A 3 39.87 -22.50 -9.94
N SER A 4 40.49 -21.45 -10.46
CA SER A 4 39.89 -20.13 -10.64
C SER A 4 38.68 -20.12 -11.59
N ILE A 5 38.63 -21.01 -12.60
CA ILE A 5 37.49 -21.11 -13.53
C ILE A 5 36.26 -21.66 -12.82
N TYR A 6 36.43 -22.67 -11.96
CA TYR A 6 35.33 -23.24 -11.19
C TYR A 6 34.76 -22.22 -10.20
N ILE A 7 35.62 -21.47 -9.50
CA ILE A 7 35.20 -20.42 -8.57
C ILE A 7 34.38 -19.34 -9.30
N LEU A 8 34.83 -18.90 -10.47
CA LEU A 8 34.14 -17.90 -11.27
C LEU A 8 32.77 -18.42 -11.76
N PHE A 9 32.72 -19.67 -12.20
CA PHE A 9 31.46 -20.30 -12.64
C PHE A 9 30.46 -20.45 -11.49
N THR A 10 30.92 -20.87 -10.30
CA THR A 10 30.07 -20.96 -9.10
C THR A 10 29.54 -19.59 -8.67
N ALA A 11 30.38 -18.54 -8.72
CA ALA A 11 29.94 -17.17 -8.42
C ALA A 11 28.87 -16.67 -9.41
N LEU A 12 29.00 -17.00 -10.70
CA LEU A 12 28.01 -16.62 -11.71
C LEU A 12 26.65 -17.28 -11.48
N VAL A 13 26.64 -18.59 -11.18
CA VAL A 13 25.41 -19.37 -10.92
C VAL A 13 24.70 -18.91 -9.64
N LEU A 14 25.47 -18.54 -8.60
CA LEU A 14 24.92 -17.99 -7.36
C LEU A 14 24.35 -16.58 -7.57
N SER A 15 24.95 -15.76 -8.44
CA SER A 15 24.43 -14.42 -8.75
C SER A 15 23.10 -14.45 -9.52
N SER A 16 22.85 -15.50 -10.30
CA SER A 16 21.58 -15.68 -11.03
C SER A 16 20.45 -16.25 -10.16
N SER A 17 20.73 -16.65 -8.93
CA SER A 17 19.76 -17.25 -7.98
C SER A 17 19.45 -16.33 -6.79
N LEU A 18 19.76 -15.02 -6.91
CA LEU A 18 19.36 -14.02 -5.92
C LEU A 18 17.82 -13.93 -5.87
N ALA A 19 17.22 -14.50 -4.83
CA ALA A 19 15.81 -14.35 -4.46
C ALA A 19 15.52 -12.95 -3.87
N GLY A 20 16.06 -11.89 -4.51
CA GLY A 20 15.90 -10.51 -4.06
C GLY A 20 14.66 -9.81 -4.61
N GLN A 21 13.86 -10.49 -5.44
CA GLN A 21 12.61 -9.93 -5.96
C GLN A 21 11.48 -10.25 -4.99
N GLU A 22 11.39 -9.40 -3.98
CA GLU A 22 10.29 -9.36 -3.03
C GLU A 22 9.02 -8.93 -3.79
N LYS A 23 7.93 -9.73 -3.67
CA LYS A 23 6.72 -9.55 -4.48
C LYS A 23 5.59 -8.80 -3.77
N ARG A 24 5.82 -8.21 -2.59
CA ARG A 24 4.80 -7.45 -1.84
C ARG A 24 4.20 -6.28 -2.62
N GLY A 25 4.88 -5.78 -3.65
CA GLY A 25 4.39 -4.72 -4.54
C GLY A 25 3.84 -5.18 -5.90
N TYR A 26 3.60 -6.48 -6.12
CA TYR A 26 3.32 -7.04 -7.46
C TYR A 26 1.87 -6.91 -7.92
N GLN A 27 0.96 -6.45 -7.07
CA GLN A 27 -0.40 -6.11 -7.48
C GLN A 27 -0.74 -4.70 -7.03
N TRP A 28 -1.18 -3.87 -7.98
CA TRP A 28 -1.59 -2.48 -7.72
C TRP A 28 -3.09 -2.37 -7.89
N ILE A 29 -3.76 -1.89 -6.84
CA ILE A 29 -5.21 -1.67 -6.82
C ILE A 29 -5.45 -0.19 -6.97
N MET A 30 -6.24 0.22 -7.95
CA MET A 30 -6.55 1.63 -8.23
C MET A 30 -8.03 1.78 -8.57
N GLY A 31 -8.56 2.99 -8.44
CA GLY A 31 -9.92 3.32 -8.88
C GLY A 31 -11.00 3.11 -7.82
N GLY A 32 -12.22 2.83 -8.26
CA GLY A 32 -13.44 3.05 -7.49
C GLY A 32 -14.19 1.82 -6.98
N ASN A 33 -15.32 2.13 -6.34
CA ASN A 33 -16.24 1.20 -5.68
C ASN A 33 -17.39 0.72 -6.58
N SER A 34 -17.43 1.11 -7.86
CA SER A 34 -18.43 0.63 -8.83
C SER A 34 -17.84 -0.32 -9.85
N VAL A 35 -18.67 -1.19 -10.43
CA VAL A 35 -18.24 -2.19 -11.42
C VAL A 35 -17.53 -1.50 -12.60
N GLY A 36 -16.30 -1.92 -12.86
CA GLY A 36 -15.47 -1.38 -13.96
C GLY A 36 -14.78 -0.05 -13.65
N SER A 37 -15.00 0.53 -12.46
CA SER A 37 -14.28 1.74 -12.03
C SER A 37 -12.96 1.44 -11.31
N GLY A 38 -12.75 0.21 -10.89
CA GLY A 38 -11.50 -0.27 -10.31
C GLY A 38 -10.62 -0.96 -11.34
N VAL A 39 -9.31 -0.83 -11.13
CA VAL A 39 -8.27 -1.45 -11.95
C VAL A 39 -7.31 -2.15 -11.03
N ARG A 40 -7.07 -3.44 -11.31
CA ARG A 40 -5.97 -4.19 -10.73
C ARG A 40 -4.93 -4.48 -11.78
N MET A 41 -3.70 -4.01 -11.55
CA MET A 41 -2.55 -4.36 -12.37
C MET A 41 -1.75 -5.44 -11.65
N ASN A 42 -1.54 -6.57 -12.31
CA ASN A 42 -0.81 -7.72 -11.78
C ASN A 42 0.49 -7.93 -12.56
N PHE A 43 1.61 -7.89 -11.84
CA PHE A 43 2.97 -7.98 -12.35
C PHE A 43 3.62 -9.35 -12.12
N ASN A 44 2.85 -10.37 -11.74
CA ASN A 44 3.36 -11.74 -11.52
C ASN A 44 3.85 -12.45 -12.77
N SER A 45 3.50 -11.94 -13.95
CA SER A 45 3.89 -12.47 -15.25
C SER A 45 4.76 -11.47 -16.01
N THR A 46 5.50 -11.93 -17.02
CA THR A 46 6.35 -11.09 -17.88
C THR A 46 5.58 -9.93 -18.51
N GLN A 47 4.31 -10.14 -18.84
CA GLN A 47 3.39 -9.10 -19.28
C GLN A 47 2.45 -8.73 -18.15
N VAL A 48 2.26 -7.42 -17.94
CA VAL A 48 1.27 -6.92 -16.98
C VAL A 48 -0.13 -7.39 -17.36
N SER A 49 -0.82 -8.03 -16.43
CA SER A 49 -2.23 -8.39 -16.56
C SER A 49 -3.09 -7.30 -15.93
N ILE A 50 -4.06 -6.78 -16.68
CA ILE A 50 -4.94 -5.69 -16.22
C ILE A 50 -6.35 -6.28 -16.06
N PHE A 51 -6.92 -6.12 -14.87
CA PHE A 51 -8.27 -6.54 -14.54
C PHE A 51 -9.11 -5.31 -14.21
N TYR A 52 -10.33 -5.27 -14.72
CA TYR A 52 -11.33 -4.26 -14.37
C TYR A 52 -12.31 -4.89 -13.38
N GLU A 53 -12.32 -4.40 -12.16
CA GLU A 53 -13.05 -5.00 -11.04
C GLU A 53 -13.57 -3.92 -10.09
N GLN A 54 -14.41 -4.30 -9.14
CA GLN A 54 -14.86 -3.40 -8.07
C GLN A 54 -13.94 -3.61 -6.86
N THR A 55 -13.35 -2.52 -6.34
CA THR A 55 -12.38 -2.59 -5.24
C THR A 55 -13.03 -2.51 -3.86
N GLY A 56 -14.37 -2.49 -3.75
CA GLY A 56 -15.08 -2.39 -2.47
C GLY A 56 -14.97 -1.04 -1.75
N ILE A 57 -13.94 -0.24 -2.03
CA ILE A 57 -13.70 1.10 -1.47
C ILE A 57 -13.44 2.10 -2.59
N LYS A 58 -13.66 3.38 -2.33
CA LYS A 58 -13.30 4.45 -3.28
C LYS A 58 -11.90 4.95 -2.93
N MET A 59 -10.98 4.89 -3.89
CA MET A 59 -9.66 5.51 -3.78
C MET A 59 -9.75 7.00 -4.10
N GLU A 60 -8.91 7.81 -3.45
CA GLU A 60 -8.79 9.25 -3.71
C GLU A 60 -7.30 9.60 -3.90
N GLY A 61 -6.69 10.42 -3.04
CA GLY A 61 -5.26 10.73 -3.12
C GLY A 61 -4.36 9.63 -2.53
N SER A 62 -4.79 9.00 -1.44
CA SER A 62 -4.06 7.93 -0.77
C SER A 62 -4.41 6.56 -1.36
N ASN A 63 -3.38 5.73 -1.53
CA ASN A 63 -3.50 4.37 -2.01
C ASN A 63 -2.27 3.54 -1.59
N THR A 64 -2.48 2.35 -1.04
CA THR A 64 -1.45 1.31 -0.90
C THR A 64 -2.08 -0.05 -1.17
N SER A 65 -1.28 -0.97 -1.71
CA SER A 65 -1.62 -2.38 -1.84
C SER A 65 -0.44 -3.24 -1.41
N MET A 66 -0.72 -4.40 -0.83
CA MET A 66 0.27 -5.30 -0.25
C MET A 66 -0.01 -6.74 -0.68
N CYS A 67 1.02 -7.42 -1.15
CA CYS A 67 1.00 -8.85 -1.44
C CYS A 67 1.78 -9.67 -0.41
N ASP A 68 1.65 -10.99 -0.46
CA ASP A 68 2.62 -11.91 0.14
C ASP A 68 3.91 -11.99 -0.70
N GLU A 69 4.85 -12.82 -0.25
CA GLU A 69 6.15 -13.01 -0.91
C GLU A 69 6.02 -13.70 -2.28
N GLU A 70 4.91 -14.41 -2.50
CA GLU A 70 4.57 -15.08 -3.75
C GLU A 70 3.87 -14.14 -4.76
N GLY A 71 3.43 -12.96 -4.31
CA GLY A 71 2.77 -11.95 -5.12
C GLY A 71 1.24 -12.06 -5.14
N ASN A 72 0.64 -12.79 -4.22
CA ASN A 72 -0.81 -12.83 -4.02
C ASN A 72 -1.25 -11.59 -3.22
N LEU A 73 -2.28 -10.89 -3.67
CA LEU A 73 -2.83 -9.73 -2.98
C LEU A 73 -3.35 -10.14 -1.58
N LEU A 74 -2.93 -9.41 -0.55
CA LEU A 74 -3.40 -9.59 0.82
C LEU A 74 -4.42 -8.53 1.19
N PHE A 75 -4.05 -7.26 1.02
CA PHE A 75 -4.87 -6.12 1.40
C PHE A 75 -4.52 -4.85 0.63
N TYR A 76 -5.38 -3.86 0.73
CA TYR A 76 -5.18 -2.53 0.19
C TYR A 76 -5.95 -1.48 1.00
N SER A 77 -5.58 -0.21 0.85
CA SER A 77 -6.16 0.89 1.62
C SER A 77 -6.22 2.18 0.82
N ASN A 78 -7.27 2.96 1.07
CA ASN A 78 -7.44 4.31 0.57
C ASN A 78 -7.03 5.39 1.60
N GLY A 79 -6.30 5.01 2.65
CA GLY A 79 -5.91 5.90 3.76
C GLY A 79 -7.04 6.23 4.75
N CYS A 80 -8.21 5.60 4.62
CA CYS A 80 -9.34 5.71 5.54
C CYS A 80 -9.74 4.35 6.13
N VAL A 81 -9.70 3.31 5.30
CA VAL A 81 -9.97 1.93 5.68
C VAL A 81 -8.94 1.00 5.06
N ILE A 82 -8.69 -0.14 5.69
CA ILE A 82 -7.89 -1.24 5.16
C ILE A 82 -8.81 -2.43 4.90
N VAL A 83 -8.79 -2.93 3.67
CA VAL A 83 -9.61 -4.07 3.25
C VAL A 83 -8.75 -5.20 2.72
N ASN A 84 -9.21 -6.42 2.92
CA ASN A 84 -8.56 -7.62 2.39
C ASN A 84 -8.72 -7.71 0.86
N ALA A 85 -8.13 -8.75 0.25
CA ALA A 85 -8.24 -9.00 -1.19
C ALA A 85 -9.69 -9.15 -1.71
N MET A 86 -10.65 -9.47 -0.84
CA MET A 86 -12.08 -9.55 -1.16
C MET A 86 -12.83 -8.22 -0.98
N GLY A 87 -12.15 -7.15 -0.53
CA GLY A 87 -12.75 -5.85 -0.27
C GLY A 87 -13.47 -5.74 1.07
N GLU A 88 -13.24 -6.68 1.99
CA GLU A 88 -13.83 -6.68 3.33
C GLU A 88 -12.88 -5.98 4.31
N VAL A 89 -13.43 -5.16 5.22
CA VAL A 89 -12.64 -4.44 6.22
C VAL A 89 -11.91 -5.42 7.13
N MET A 90 -10.60 -5.24 7.28
CA MET A 90 -9.76 -6.06 8.15
C MET A 90 -9.90 -5.63 9.62
N GLN A 91 -9.55 -6.51 10.55
CA GLN A 91 -9.42 -6.15 11.95
C GLN A 91 -8.42 -5.00 12.11
N ASN A 92 -8.75 -3.99 12.92
CA ASN A 92 -7.99 -2.73 13.06
C ASN A 92 -7.86 -1.91 11.76
N GLY A 93 -8.62 -2.27 10.72
CA GLY A 93 -8.64 -1.61 9.42
C GLY A 93 -9.77 -0.59 9.27
N ASP A 94 -10.61 -0.39 10.28
CA ASP A 94 -11.61 0.68 10.27
C ASP A 94 -11.01 2.01 10.78
N SER A 95 -11.51 3.12 10.25
CA SER A 95 -11.24 4.49 10.72
C SER A 95 -9.77 4.80 11.03
N ILE A 96 -8.87 4.45 10.11
CA ILE A 96 -7.41 4.42 10.37
C ILE A 96 -6.74 5.80 10.43
N ASN A 97 -7.46 6.86 10.07
CA ASN A 97 -6.92 8.21 9.94
C ASN A 97 -7.84 9.26 10.59
N PRO A 98 -7.82 9.35 11.94
CA PRO A 98 -8.74 10.20 12.70
C PRO A 98 -8.54 11.70 12.44
N GLY A 99 -9.51 12.51 12.87
CA GLY A 99 -9.47 13.96 12.73
C GLY A 99 -10.09 14.43 11.42
N ILE A 100 -9.47 15.41 10.75
CA ILE A 100 -10.05 16.05 9.56
C ILE A 100 -10.28 15.03 8.44
N ILE A 101 -9.33 14.10 8.22
CA ILE A 101 -9.45 13.06 7.19
C ILE A 101 -10.67 12.17 7.45
N GLN A 102 -10.78 11.56 8.63
CA GLN A 102 -11.94 10.73 8.99
C GLN A 102 -13.27 11.47 8.89
N ASN A 103 -13.32 12.72 9.32
CA ASN A 103 -14.58 13.45 9.46
C ASN A 103 -15.08 14.03 8.14
N PHE A 104 -14.18 14.47 7.26
CA PHE A 104 -14.55 15.22 6.06
C PHE A 104 -14.24 14.53 4.73
N TYR A 105 -13.31 13.57 4.70
CA TYR A 105 -12.89 12.92 3.45
C TYR A 105 -13.36 11.47 3.37
N CYS A 106 -13.12 10.67 4.42
CA CYS A 106 -13.47 9.26 4.43
C CYS A 106 -14.96 8.93 4.14
N PRO A 107 -15.96 9.76 4.54
CA PRO A 107 -17.35 9.51 4.19
C PRO A 107 -17.65 9.62 2.69
N PHE A 108 -16.78 10.26 1.91
CA PHE A 108 -16.99 10.56 0.49
C PHE A 108 -15.97 9.86 -0.43
N GLY A 109 -15.02 9.12 0.14
CA GLY A 109 -13.95 8.46 -0.61
C GLY A 109 -12.82 7.96 0.27
N GLY A 110 -11.60 8.39 -0.04
CA GLY A 110 -10.39 8.10 0.70
C GLY A 110 -9.71 9.36 1.20
N SER A 111 -8.55 9.18 1.82
CA SER A 111 -7.70 10.30 2.20
C SER A 111 -7.25 11.07 0.95
N PRO A 112 -7.29 12.42 0.95
CA PRO A 112 -6.89 13.23 -0.19
C PRO A 112 -5.37 13.31 -0.35
N ILE A 113 -4.60 12.77 0.60
CA ILE A 113 -3.15 12.95 0.65
C ILE A 113 -2.47 11.99 -0.33
N GLY A 114 -1.84 12.55 -1.36
CA GLY A 114 -0.99 11.81 -2.29
C GLY A 114 0.15 11.13 -1.53
N GLN A 115 0.36 9.83 -1.75
CA GLN A 115 1.33 9.01 -1.00
C GLN A 115 1.13 9.09 0.54
N GLY A 116 -0.11 9.31 0.98
CA GLY A 116 -0.45 9.49 2.39
C GLY A 116 -0.59 8.21 3.21
N VAL A 117 -0.50 7.04 2.57
CA VAL A 117 -0.58 5.73 3.23
C VAL A 117 0.51 4.82 2.70
N VAL A 118 1.17 4.08 3.59
CA VAL A 118 2.17 3.06 3.23
C VAL A 118 2.03 1.85 4.14
N ALA A 119 2.10 0.66 3.56
CA ALA A 119 2.14 -0.59 4.29
C ALA A 119 3.55 -1.20 4.22
N ILE A 120 4.04 -1.71 5.36
CA ILE A 120 5.30 -2.45 5.43
C ILE A 120 5.11 -3.71 6.29
N PRO A 121 5.84 -4.82 6.00
CA PRO A 121 5.87 -5.98 6.88
C PRO A 121 6.35 -5.62 8.28
N ALA A 122 5.73 -6.21 9.29
CA ALA A 122 6.28 -6.14 10.64
C ALA A 122 7.59 -6.94 10.71
N PRO A 123 8.61 -6.45 11.43
CA PRO A 123 9.83 -7.21 11.64
C PRO A 123 9.50 -8.48 12.42
N GLU A 124 10.19 -9.58 12.09
CA GLU A 124 10.07 -10.87 12.79
C GLU A 124 8.67 -11.50 12.75
N SER A 125 7.80 -11.06 11.83
CA SER A 125 6.49 -11.67 11.60
C SER A 125 6.22 -11.87 10.12
N GLU A 126 5.76 -13.07 9.77
CA GLU A 126 5.37 -13.41 8.39
C GLU A 126 3.93 -12.97 8.06
N SER A 127 3.13 -12.64 9.08
CA SER A 127 1.68 -12.41 8.94
C SER A 127 1.19 -11.05 9.41
N LEU A 128 2.04 -10.21 9.99
CA LEU A 128 1.65 -8.89 10.51
C LEU A 128 2.26 -7.77 9.68
N TYR A 129 1.51 -6.69 9.54
CA TYR A 129 1.94 -5.52 8.79
C TYR A 129 1.67 -4.24 9.58
N TYR A 130 2.56 -3.27 9.43
CA TYR A 130 2.32 -1.90 9.85
C TYR A 130 1.79 -1.10 8.68
N VAL A 131 0.66 -0.43 8.88
CA VAL A 131 0.11 0.53 7.91
C VAL A 131 0.21 1.91 8.53
N PHE A 132 0.98 2.79 7.89
CA PHE A 132 1.19 4.17 8.34
C PHE A 132 0.36 5.13 7.50
N ASN A 133 -0.23 6.14 8.13
CA ASN A 133 -1.06 7.14 7.49
C ASN A 133 -0.66 8.55 7.93
N LEU A 134 -0.43 9.44 6.97
CA LEU A 134 -0.29 10.87 7.20
C LEU A 134 -1.66 11.47 7.50
N ASP A 135 -1.72 12.30 8.54
CA ASP A 135 -2.92 13.07 8.87
C ASP A 135 -3.04 14.35 8.02
N PHE A 136 -4.05 15.16 8.34
CA PHE A 136 -4.25 16.48 7.78
C PHE A 136 -4.71 17.41 8.89
N ASP A 137 -3.92 18.44 9.19
CA ASP A 137 -4.24 19.40 10.25
C ASP A 137 -3.72 20.81 9.91
N PHE A 138 -4.20 21.81 10.66
CA PHE A 138 -3.78 23.20 10.53
C PHE A 138 -2.39 23.38 11.18
N SER A 139 -1.42 23.82 10.38
CA SER A 139 -0.01 23.93 10.82
C SER A 139 0.26 25.15 11.70
N TYR A 140 -0.58 26.17 11.59
CA TYR A 140 -0.46 27.42 12.34
C TYR A 140 -1.84 27.86 12.81
N LEU A 141 -2.08 27.83 14.12
CA LEU A 141 -3.37 28.23 14.70
C LEU A 141 -3.56 29.76 14.75
N GLU A 142 -2.52 30.54 14.45
CA GLU A 142 -2.49 32.00 14.73
C GLU A 142 -2.28 32.90 13.51
N ASP A 143 -2.00 32.37 12.31
CA ASP A 143 -1.85 33.18 11.10
C ASP A 143 -3.03 32.98 10.14
N THR A 144 -4.03 33.85 10.24
CA THR A 144 -5.22 33.85 9.36
C THR A 144 -4.89 34.21 7.91
N SER A 145 -3.65 34.64 7.61
CA SER A 145 -3.19 34.97 6.25
C SER A 145 -2.90 33.72 5.42
N PHE A 146 -2.74 32.56 6.07
CA PHE A 146 -2.28 31.34 5.41
C PHE A 146 -3.09 30.12 5.88
N LEU A 147 -3.93 29.59 4.99
CA LEU A 147 -4.56 28.26 5.17
C LEU A 147 -3.51 27.16 4.90
N GLY A 148 -2.50 27.09 5.77
CA GLY A 148 -1.44 26.09 5.73
C GLY A 148 -1.88 24.79 6.38
N VAL A 149 -2.51 23.93 5.60
CA VAL A 149 -2.77 22.54 6.00
C VAL A 149 -1.55 21.67 5.69
N ALA A 150 -1.17 20.83 6.63
CA ALA A 150 -0.11 19.85 6.44
C ALA A 150 -0.34 18.63 7.34
N PRO A 151 0.25 17.48 6.99
CA PRO A 151 0.38 16.40 7.96
C PRO A 151 1.20 16.86 9.16
N GLN A 152 0.61 16.77 10.35
CA GLN A 152 1.21 17.05 11.65
C GLN A 152 1.48 15.77 12.45
N ARG A 153 0.82 14.65 12.09
CA ARG A 153 0.91 13.37 12.79
C ARG A 153 1.01 12.23 11.79
N LEU A 154 1.70 11.18 12.22
CA LEU A 154 1.77 9.89 11.54
C LEU A 154 1.05 8.87 12.41
N TYR A 155 -0.09 8.37 11.94
CA TYR A 155 -0.80 7.27 12.58
C TYR A 155 -0.30 5.93 12.06
N TYR A 156 -0.49 4.87 12.84
CA TYR A 156 -0.24 3.52 12.36
C TYR A 156 -1.23 2.50 12.92
N GLN A 157 -1.41 1.42 12.18
CA GLN A 157 -2.20 0.25 12.57
C GLN A 157 -1.36 -1.01 12.42
N VAL A 158 -1.65 -2.00 13.25
CA VAL A 158 -1.16 -3.37 13.09
C VAL A 158 -2.32 -4.21 12.58
N ILE A 159 -2.12 -4.79 11.41
CA ILE A 159 -3.07 -5.65 10.71
C ILE A 159 -2.47 -7.03 10.42
#